data_AF-A0A6V7L854-F1
#
_entry.id   AF-A0A6V7L854-F1
#
_cell.length_a   1.000
_cell.length_b   1.000
_cell.length_c   1.000
_cell.angle_alpha   90.00
_cell.angle_beta   90.00
_cell.angle_gamma   90.00
#
_symmetry.space_group_name_H-M   'P 1'
#
loop_
_entity.id
_entity.type
_entity.pdbx_description
1 polymer ?
#
loop_
_entity_poly.entity_id
_entity_poly.type
_entity_poly.pdbx_seq_one_letter_code
_entity_poly.pdbx_strand_id
1 'polypeptide(L)' 'VGDLKVNLGQRMRVKVNGMKIEVPYRVPNRLEINRTADSILVTTQIGIKILWDGISFIEVSAPTSYRGRLCGLC' A
#
# COMPACT_ATOMS: atom_id res chain seq x y z
N VAL A 1 5.71 -14.19 -2.18
CA VAL A 1 6.88 -13.30 -2.02
C VAL A 1 6.60 -12.38 -0.83
N GLY A 2 7.21 -12.69 0.31
CA GLY A 2 6.99 -12.00 1.60
C GLY A 2 5.81 -12.55 2.42
N ASP A 3 6.03 -12.71 3.73
CA ASP A 3 5.03 -13.19 4.71
C ASP A 3 4.02 -12.10 5.15
N LEU A 4 4.00 -10.97 4.45
CA LEU A 4 3.20 -9.80 4.78
C LEU A 4 2.19 -9.51 3.67
N LYS A 5 0.91 -9.63 3.99
CA LYS A 5 -0.20 -9.36 3.07
C LYS A 5 -1.01 -8.17 3.56
N VAL A 6 -1.01 -7.09 2.78
CA VAL A 6 -1.89 -5.93 3.00
C VAL A 6 -3.09 -6.04 2.06
N ASN A 7 -4.30 -5.87 2.60
CA ASN A 7 -5.52 -5.81 1.81
C ASN A 7 -6.14 -4.43 2.01
N LEU A 8 -6.27 -3.68 0.91
CA LEU A 8 -6.95 -2.39 0.85
C LEU A 8 -8.33 -2.62 0.23
N GLY A 9 -9.38 -2.34 0.98
CA GLY A 9 -10.77 -2.55 0.56
C GLY A 9 -11.54 -1.24 0.49
N GLN A 10 -12.74 -1.33 -0.09
CA GLN A 10 -13.67 -0.21 -0.12
C GLN A 10 -13.98 0.34 1.28
N ARG A 11 -14.39 1.62 1.34
CA ARG A 11 -14.64 2.38 2.57
C ARG A 11 -13.42 2.45 3.48
N MET A 12 -12.22 2.60 2.89
CA MET A 12 -10.93 2.70 3.58
C MET A 12 -10.61 1.53 4.51
N ARG A 13 -11.14 0.33 4.22
CA ARG A 13 -10.91 -0.84 5.07
C ARG A 13 -9.51 -1.39 4.82
N VAL A 14 -8.68 -1.44 5.86
CA VAL A 14 -7.32 -2.00 5.78
C VAL A 14 -7.23 -3.29 6.61
N LYS A 15 -6.60 -4.32 6.04
CA LYS A 15 -6.20 -5.53 6.76
C LYS A 15 -4.74 -5.84 6.55
N VAL A 16 -4.04 -6.24 7.60
CA VAL A 16 -2.66 -6.76 7.56
C VAL A 16 -2.70 -8.20 8.06
N ASN A 17 -2.23 -9.13 7.25
CA ASN A 17 -2.23 -10.57 7.54
C ASN A 17 -3.61 -11.09 7.99
N GLY A 18 -4.67 -10.63 7.32
CA GLY A 18 -6.05 -11.02 7.59
C GLY A 18 -6.72 -10.25 8.74
N MET A 19 -5.96 -9.60 9.61
CA MET A 19 -6.48 -8.81 10.73
C MET A 19 -6.81 -7.38 10.30
N LYS A 20 -7.98 -6.88 10.71
CA LYS A 20 -8.34 -5.46 10.52
C LYS A 20 -7.45 -4.62 11.43
N ILE A 21 -6.89 -3.54 10.89
CA ILE A 21 -6.05 -2.60 11.65
C ILE A 21 -6.68 -1.22 11.67
N GLU A 22 -6.23 -0.40 12.61
CA GLU A 22 -6.47 1.04 12.63
C GLU A 22 -5.25 1.77 12.07
N VAL A 23 -5.48 2.88 11.38
CA VAL A 23 -4.43 3.69 10.72
C VAL A 23 -4.21 4.94 11.59
N PRO A 24 -2.96 5.36 11.87
CA PRO A 24 -1.71 4.88 11.27
C PRO A 24 -1.24 3.51 11.80
N TYR A 25 -0.61 2.73 10.93
CA TYR A 25 -0.07 1.41 11.25
C TYR A 25 1.31 1.23 10.63
N ARG A 26 2.25 0.66 11.39
CA ARG A 26 3.62 0.47 10.94
C ARG A 26 4.09 -0.95 11.22
N VAL A 27 4.75 -1.55 10.23
CA VAL A 27 5.55 -2.77 10.41
C VAL A 27 7.01 -2.36 10.26
N PRO A 28 7.79 -2.33 11.36
CA PRO A 28 9.18 -1.90 11.34
C PRO A 28 9.97 -2.60 10.25
N ASN A 29 10.77 -1.84 9.50
CA ASN A 29 11.57 -2.36 8.39
C ASN A 29 10.74 -3.24 7.45
N ARG A 30 9.50 -2.82 7.13
CA ARG A 30 8.68 -3.42 6.06
C ARG A 30 7.81 -2.39 5.38
N LEU A 31 6.91 -1.74 6.12
CA LEU A 31 5.99 -0.76 5.57
C LEU A 31 5.39 0.18 6.62
N GLU A 32 4.80 1.25 6.11
CA GLU A 32 4.01 2.21 6.86
C GLU A 32 2.69 2.45 6.12
N ILE A 33 1.59 2.51 6.87
CA ILE A 33 0.25 2.77 6.37
C ILE A 33 -0.26 4.02 7.08
N ASN A 34 -0.55 5.05 6.30
CA ASN A 34 -1.07 6.32 6.78
C ASN A 34 -2.37 6.68 6.06
N ARG A 35 -3.11 7.61 6.67
CA ARG A 35 -4.30 8.21 6.07
C ARG A 35 -3.95 9.63 5.63
N THR A 36 -4.28 9.97 4.39
CA THR A 36 -4.32 11.37 3.90
C THR A 36 -5.73 11.92 4.12
N ALA A 37 -6.05 13.12 3.60
CA ALA A 37 -7.40 13.66 3.71
C ALA A 37 -8.49 12.71 3.15
N ASP A 38 -8.17 11.99 2.07
CA ASP A 38 -9.12 11.27 1.23
C ASP A 38 -8.64 9.88 0.79
N SER A 39 -7.49 9.40 1.27
CA SER A 39 -6.88 8.15 0.81
C SER A 39 -6.12 7.41 1.92
N ILE A 40 -5.85 6.12 1.68
CA ILE A 40 -4.83 5.34 2.40
C ILE A 40 -3.54 5.36 1.58
N LEU A 41 -2.46 5.80 2.20
CA LEU A 41 -1.10 5.74 1.66
C LEU A 41 -0.36 4.56 2.29
N VAL A 42 0.05 3.58 1.49
CA VAL A 42 0.98 2.53 1.89
C VAL A 42 2.36 2.85 1.32
N THR A 43 3.35 3.00 2.19
CA THR A 43 4.75 3.15 1.82
C THR A 43 5.51 1.90 2.20
N THR A 44 6.11 1.23 1.23
CA THR A 44 6.96 0.06 1.48
C THR A 44 8.42 0.46 1.57
N GLN A 45 9.20 -0.31 2.32
CA GLN A 45 10.66 -0.11 2.41
C GLN A 45 11.41 -0.24 1.08
N ILE A 46 10.86 -1.00 0.12
CA ILE A 46 11.45 -1.20 -1.20
C ILE A 46 11.15 -0.01 -2.15
N GLY A 47 10.54 1.05 -1.63
CA GLY A 47 10.26 2.30 -2.32
C GLY A 47 8.94 2.35 -3.09
N ILE A 48 8.20 1.24 -3.17
CA ILE A 48 6.86 1.22 -3.79
C ILE A 48 5.88 1.95 -2.86
N LYS A 49 5.08 2.85 -3.44
CA LYS A 49 3.99 3.55 -2.78
C LYS A 49 2.66 3.22 -3.45
N ILE A 50 1.62 3.06 -2.64
CA ILE A 50 0.25 2.82 -3.11
C ILE A 50 -0.66 3.86 -2.46
N LEU A 51 -1.43 4.58 -3.27
CA LEU A 51 -2.49 5.48 -2.81
C LEU A 51 -3.85 4.87 -3.20
N TRP A 52 -4.75 4.72 -2.22
CA TRP A 52 -6.06 4.10 -2.41
C TRP A 52 -7.17 4.99 -1.84
N ASP A 53 -8.11 5.40 -2.68
CA ASP A 53 -9.21 6.31 -2.34
C ASP A 53 -10.37 5.63 -1.58
N GLY A 54 -10.32 4.31 -1.37
CA GLY A 54 -11.41 3.60 -0.71
C GLY A 54 -12.63 3.33 -1.60
N ILE A 55 -12.58 3.64 -2.90
CA ILE A 55 -13.70 3.51 -3.83
C ILE A 55 -13.27 2.77 -5.09
N SER A 56 -12.43 3.38 -5.91
CA SER A 56 -12.06 2.87 -7.25
C SER A 56 -10.72 3.38 -7.79
N PHE A 57 -10.22 4.51 -7.29
CA PHE A 57 -8.94 5.06 -7.73
C PHE A 57 -7.78 4.42 -6.95
N ILE A 58 -6.80 3.93 -7.72
CA ILE A 58 -5.53 3.46 -7.20
C ILE A 58 -4.38 4.10 -7.97
N GLU A 59 -3.41 4.62 -7.25
CA GLU A 59 -2.13 5.07 -7.81
C GLU A 59 -1.02 4.20 -7.25
N VAL A 60 -0.10 3.78 -8.12
CA VAL A 60 1.11 3.05 -7.74
C VAL A 60 2.32 3.85 -8.21
N SER A 61 3.15 4.28 -7.27
CA SER A 61 4.43 4.93 -7.58
C SER A 61 5.58 3.96 -7.34
N ALA A 62 6.46 3.81 -8.33
CA ALA A 62 7.66 2.99 -8.25
C ALA A 62 8.93 3.83 -8.46
N PRO A 63 10.03 3.56 -7.74
CA PRO A 63 11.31 4.22 -7.99
C PRO A 63 11.85 3.92 -9.39
N THR A 64 12.64 4.84 -9.95
CA THR A 64 13.26 4.69 -11.29
C THR A 64 14.16 3.45 -11.41
N SER A 65 14.66 2.90 -10.30
CA SER A 65 15.43 1.65 -10.27
C SER A 65 14.65 0.43 -10.78
N TYR A 66 13.32 0.51 -10.84
CA TYR A 66 12.45 -0.53 -11.40
C TYR A 66 12.20 -0.36 -12.91
N ARG A 67 12.75 0.67 -13.57
CA ARG A 67 12.58 0.89 -15.01
C ARG A 67 13.00 -0.35 -15.82
N GLY A 68 12.10 -0.81 -16.70
CA GLY A 68 12.33 -2.01 -17.53
C GLY A 68 12.30 -3.33 -16.77
N ARG A 69 11.92 -3.33 -15.48
CA ARG A 69 11.86 -4.53 -14.61
C ARG A 69 10.45 -4.82 -14.08
N LEU A 70 9.49 -3.94 -14.35
CA LEU A 70 8.10 -4.11 -13.98
C LEU A 70 7.36 -4.92 -15.05
N CYS A 71 6.34 -5.65 -14.62
CA CYS A 71 5.39 -6.35 -15.49
C CYS A 71 4.00 -6.30 -14.84
N GLY A 72 2.96 -6.35 -15.66
CA GLY A 72 1.58 -6.24 -15.20
C GLY A 72 0.74 -5.37 -16.14
N LEU A 73 -0.34 -4.82 -15.61
CA LEU A 73 -1.25 -3.94 -16.35
C LEU A 73 -0.74 -2.49 -16.47
N CYS A 74 0.18 -2.08 -15.59
CA CYS A 74 0.75 -0.73 -15.57
C CYS A 74 1.86 -0.55 -16.61
#